data_AF-A0A3B8QXV6-F1
#
_entry.id   AF-A0A3B8QXV6-F1
#
_cell.length_a   1.000
_cell.length_b   1.000
_cell.length_c   1.000
_cell.angle_alpha   90.00
_cell.angle_beta   90.00
_cell.angle_gamma   90.00
#
_symmetry.space_group_name_H-M   'P 1'
#
loop_
_entity.id
_entity.type
_entity.pdbx_description
1 polymer ?
#
loop_
_entity_poly.entity_id
_entity_poly.type
_entity_poly.pdbx_seq_one_letter_code
_entity_poly.pdbx_strand_id
1 'polypeptide(L)'
;MPLVFTACSDDDDNAPHLPQPIETGEIPAKNVFIFVDGKYIAHGSGEKTQIEGKFNPATLTQNTVKFSCSSLFLTDLGSNGLFTSVPVFDLNLRKDNNEILMAGEYSDSHYKYNVTGEIKLNGRGENEWFIRVNRQLIPADTPITGKTYEIEFNSDDIYPNITLVNGTEDLGGMCTDFFSGMVDVLKENSGYSGAKIHFTDQWTYDLWFKNSETGEYEKDESSHRYFCGLNGVAFVDEPAFKEAQSKFFNLEKMDIAAEALKSNFAQQEVSVDMSDPSKKELVTVFSHRINDDNEFVLSYNQYILSFLSNWPTPDPLTTLAEKNFALIQSESKTAMLVYSPIAVFHPAD
;
A
#
# COMPACT_ATOMS: atom_id res chain seq x y z
N MET A 1 -61.97 -13.10 26.98
CA MET A 1 -60.74 -12.62 26.33
C MET A 1 -60.29 -11.36 27.05
N PRO A 2 -59.08 -11.32 27.64
CA PRO A 2 -58.53 -10.06 28.12
C PRO A 2 -58.05 -9.25 26.90
N LEU A 3 -58.61 -8.05 26.73
CA LEU A 3 -58.14 -7.03 25.80
C LEU A 3 -56.83 -6.45 26.33
N VAL A 4 -55.75 -6.58 25.57
CA VAL A 4 -54.51 -5.82 25.80
C VAL A 4 -54.73 -4.45 25.18
N PHE A 5 -54.94 -3.44 26.02
CA PHE A 5 -54.83 -2.05 25.62
C PHE A 5 -53.33 -1.73 25.49
N THR A 6 -52.81 -1.68 24.27
CA THR A 6 -51.59 -0.93 24.01
C THR A 6 -51.94 0.54 24.14
N ALA A 7 -51.51 1.17 25.23
CA ALA A 7 -51.41 2.62 25.26
C ALA A 7 -50.42 3.01 24.16
N CYS A 8 -50.94 3.53 23.05
CA CYS A 8 -50.18 4.41 22.20
C CYS A 8 -49.85 5.63 23.07
N SER A 9 -48.61 5.75 23.54
CA SER A 9 -48.16 7.03 24.06
C SER A 9 -48.02 7.96 22.85
N ASP A 10 -48.93 8.93 22.76
CA ASP A 10 -48.83 10.13 21.91
C ASP A 10 -47.66 11.04 22.37
N ASP A 11 -46.49 10.47 22.65
CA ASP A 11 -45.26 11.21 22.98
C ASP A 11 -44.33 11.36 21.76
N ASP A 12 -44.78 10.99 20.56
CA ASP A 12 -44.04 11.22 19.31
C ASP A 12 -43.87 12.71 18.97
N ASP A 13 -44.66 13.60 19.58
CA ASP A 13 -44.55 15.07 19.42
C ASP A 13 -43.41 15.70 20.25
N ASN A 14 -42.74 14.94 21.11
CA ASN A 14 -41.61 15.42 21.93
C ASN A 14 -40.24 14.87 21.50
N ALA A 15 -40.19 14.02 20.47
CA ALA A 15 -38.92 13.58 19.91
C ALA A 15 -38.20 14.81 19.32
N PRO A 16 -36.95 15.12 19.71
CA PRO A 16 -36.23 16.23 19.11
C PRO A 16 -36.20 16.04 17.59
N HIS A 17 -36.77 16.98 16.85
CA HIS A 17 -36.83 16.91 15.38
C HIS A 17 -35.54 17.39 14.72
N LEU A 18 -34.57 17.88 15.50
CA LEU A 18 -33.28 18.38 15.03
C LEU A 18 -32.14 17.68 15.78
N PRO A 19 -31.04 17.34 15.10
CA PRO A 19 -29.81 16.87 15.74
C PRO A 19 -29.39 17.74 16.93
N GLN A 20 -28.73 17.12 17.90
CA GLN A 20 -28.14 17.83 19.04
C GLN A 20 -27.04 18.79 18.56
N PRO A 21 -26.77 19.89 19.29
CA PRO A 21 -25.62 20.75 19.01
C PRO A 21 -24.33 19.94 18.87
N ILE A 22 -23.53 20.29 17.88
CA ILE A 22 -22.22 19.70 17.59
C ILE A 22 -21.18 20.54 18.32
N GLU A 23 -20.29 19.88 19.04
CA GLU A 23 -19.21 20.49 19.81
C GLU A 23 -17.91 19.73 19.51
N THR A 24 -16.76 20.39 19.72
CA THR A 24 -15.45 19.74 19.60
C THR A 24 -15.35 18.53 20.51
N GLY A 25 -14.90 17.40 19.98
CA GLY A 25 -14.69 16.18 20.76
C GLY A 25 -14.63 14.93 19.90
N GLU A 26 -14.61 13.80 20.59
CA GLU A 26 -14.67 12.48 19.97
C GLU A 26 -16.12 12.09 19.70
N ILE A 27 -16.37 11.49 18.53
CA ILE A 27 -17.68 10.89 18.22
C ILE A 27 -17.59 9.40 18.53
N PRO A 28 -18.54 8.84 19.31
CA PRO A 28 -18.60 7.41 19.54
C PRO A 28 -18.65 6.63 18.22
N ALA A 29 -17.70 5.70 18.05
CA ALA A 29 -17.59 4.79 16.89
C ALA A 29 -18.93 4.23 16.39
N LYS A 30 -19.78 3.78 17.32
CA LYS A 30 -21.12 3.22 17.06
C LYS A 30 -22.05 4.16 16.27
N ASN A 31 -21.80 5.47 16.32
CA ASN A 31 -22.63 6.51 15.74
C ASN A 31 -22.04 7.10 14.45
N VAL A 32 -20.96 6.51 13.92
CA VAL A 32 -20.29 6.98 12.70
C VAL A 32 -20.33 5.88 11.65
N PHE A 33 -20.92 6.18 10.50
CA PHE A 33 -21.11 5.29 9.37
C PHE A 33 -20.37 5.86 8.17
N ILE A 34 -19.36 5.15 7.69
CA ILE A 34 -18.49 5.66 6.62
C ILE A 34 -18.64 4.80 5.37
N PHE A 35 -18.88 5.49 4.25
CA PHE A 35 -18.95 4.92 2.93
C PHE A 35 -17.87 5.54 2.05
N VAL A 36 -17.07 4.71 1.40
CA VAL A 36 -16.04 5.13 0.43
C VAL A 36 -16.37 4.52 -0.92
N ASP A 37 -16.52 5.37 -1.94
CA ASP A 37 -16.91 4.99 -3.30
C ASP A 37 -18.16 4.07 -3.34
N GLY A 38 -19.14 4.37 -2.48
CA GLY A 38 -20.38 3.62 -2.36
C GLY A 38 -20.30 2.33 -1.51
N LYS A 39 -19.12 1.89 -1.10
CA LYS A 39 -18.92 0.73 -0.21
C LYS A 39 -18.94 1.16 1.25
N TYR A 40 -19.67 0.43 2.11
CA TYR A 40 -19.60 0.61 3.56
C TYR A 40 -18.31 -0.03 4.11
N ILE A 41 -17.48 0.74 4.81
CA ILE A 41 -16.12 0.29 5.17
C ILE A 41 -15.88 0.09 6.66
N ALA A 42 -16.65 0.73 7.55
CA ALA A 42 -16.64 0.48 8.99
C ALA A 42 -17.68 1.35 9.73
N HIS A 43 -18.03 0.91 10.94
CA HIS A 43 -18.28 1.82 12.06
C HIS A 43 -16.90 2.32 12.50
N GLY A 44 -16.64 3.64 12.51
CA GLY A 44 -15.30 4.18 12.79
C GLY A 44 -14.62 3.40 13.91
N SER A 45 -13.45 2.80 13.69
CA SER A 45 -12.91 1.69 14.49
C SER A 45 -12.39 2.07 15.88
N GLY A 46 -13.08 2.98 16.58
CA GLY A 46 -13.01 3.13 18.03
C GLY A 46 -12.14 4.25 18.56
N GLU A 47 -11.04 4.61 17.91
CA GLU A 47 -9.98 5.32 18.65
C GLU A 47 -9.72 6.79 18.25
N LYS A 48 -10.06 7.25 17.04
CA LYS A 48 -9.64 8.59 16.56
C LYS A 48 -10.65 9.35 15.69
N THR A 49 -11.95 9.06 15.80
CA THR A 49 -12.94 9.89 15.10
C THR A 49 -13.18 11.17 15.88
N GLN A 50 -12.77 12.29 15.32
CA GLN A 50 -12.78 13.59 15.99
C GLN A 50 -13.47 14.65 15.14
N ILE A 51 -14.13 15.57 15.84
CA ILE A 51 -14.60 16.82 15.28
C ILE A 51 -13.99 17.98 16.05
N GLU A 52 -13.55 19.00 15.31
CA GLU A 52 -13.15 20.29 15.85
C GLU A 52 -14.05 21.38 15.27
N GLY A 53 -14.69 22.16 16.14
CA GLY A 53 -15.63 23.22 15.79
C GLY A 53 -16.93 23.11 16.57
N LYS A 54 -17.83 24.05 16.34
CA LYS A 54 -19.18 24.05 16.94
C LYS A 54 -20.21 24.32 15.87
N PHE A 55 -21.35 23.67 15.95
CA PHE A 55 -22.51 23.99 15.12
C PHE A 55 -23.78 23.78 15.92
N ASN A 56 -24.64 24.80 15.92
CA ASN A 56 -25.95 24.72 16.53
C ASN A 56 -27.02 24.76 15.42
N PRO A 57 -27.73 23.64 15.17
CA PRO A 57 -28.81 23.55 14.18
C PRO A 57 -29.91 24.61 14.30
N ALA A 58 -30.12 25.14 15.51
CA ALA A 58 -31.15 26.14 15.78
C ALA A 58 -30.73 27.56 15.40
N THR A 59 -29.44 27.89 15.52
CA THR A 59 -28.92 29.25 15.32
C THR A 59 -28.06 29.40 14.06
N LEU A 60 -27.53 28.29 13.50
CA LEU A 60 -26.67 28.26 12.31
C LEU A 60 -25.43 29.17 12.42
N THR A 61 -24.91 29.37 13.63
CA THR A 61 -23.91 30.43 13.91
C THR A 61 -22.46 30.08 13.61
N GLN A 62 -22.13 28.85 13.21
CA GLN A 62 -20.80 28.43 12.73
C GLN A 62 -20.97 27.17 11.88
N ASN A 63 -20.78 27.27 10.57
CA ASN A 63 -21.19 26.22 9.63
C ASN A 63 -20.03 25.37 9.12
N THR A 64 -18.83 25.52 9.65
CA THR A 64 -17.68 24.70 9.24
C THR A 64 -17.13 23.98 10.45
N VAL A 65 -17.02 22.66 10.35
CA VAL A 65 -16.35 21.79 11.32
C VAL A 65 -15.24 21.01 10.63
N LYS A 66 -14.17 20.74 11.35
CA LYS A 66 -13.13 19.83 10.89
C LYS A 66 -13.47 18.42 11.32
N PHE A 67 -13.37 17.47 10.42
CA PHE A 67 -13.62 16.06 10.66
C PHE A 67 -12.38 15.23 10.31
N SER A 68 -11.99 14.34 11.21
CA SER A 68 -10.92 13.37 10.96
C SER A 68 -11.33 12.01 11.50
N CYS A 69 -11.00 10.94 10.77
CA CYS A 69 -11.30 9.59 11.18
C CYS A 69 -10.17 8.66 10.73
N SER A 70 -9.60 7.87 11.64
CA SER A 70 -8.51 6.95 11.31
C SER A 70 -8.84 5.90 10.25
N SER A 71 -10.13 5.60 10.04
CA SER A 71 -10.58 4.70 8.98
C SER A 71 -10.52 5.36 7.59
N LEU A 72 -10.53 6.69 7.54
CA LEU A 72 -10.23 7.47 6.35
C LEU A 72 -8.76 7.84 6.41
N PHE A 73 -7.91 6.99 5.84
CA PHE A 73 -6.47 7.24 5.75
C PHE A 73 -6.06 7.39 4.29
N LEU A 74 -4.99 8.14 4.09
CA LEU A 74 -4.32 8.32 2.80
C LEU A 74 -3.01 7.58 2.85
N THR A 75 -2.62 7.00 1.72
CA THR A 75 -1.31 6.38 1.56
C THR A 75 -0.54 7.17 0.54
N ASP A 76 0.69 7.55 0.88
CA ASP A 76 1.58 8.26 -0.02
C ASP A 76 3.00 7.66 0.06
N LEU A 77 3.78 7.86 -1.00
CA LEU A 77 5.16 7.41 -1.09
C LEU A 77 6.11 8.50 -0.63
N GLY A 78 6.69 8.31 0.55
CA GLY A 78 7.74 9.15 1.09
C GLY A 78 9.14 8.69 0.69
N SER A 79 10.16 9.44 1.14
CA SER A 79 11.57 9.09 0.89
C SER A 79 11.98 7.72 1.44
N ASN A 80 11.29 7.25 2.49
CA ASN A 80 11.61 6.02 3.23
C ASN A 80 10.49 4.97 3.10
N GLY A 81 9.67 5.05 2.04
CA GLY A 81 8.60 4.09 1.74
C GLY A 81 7.19 4.64 1.94
N LEU A 82 6.19 3.75 1.97
CA LEU A 82 4.79 4.15 2.09
C LEU A 82 4.46 4.55 3.52
N PHE A 83 3.75 5.66 3.68
CA PHE A 83 3.23 6.09 4.97
C PHE A 83 1.74 6.36 4.87
N THR A 84 1.04 6.11 5.98
CA THR A 84 -0.38 6.41 6.10
C THR A 84 -0.59 7.64 6.94
N SER A 85 -1.49 8.52 6.50
CA SER A 85 -1.88 9.73 7.24
C SER A 85 -3.39 9.84 7.33
N VAL A 86 -3.88 10.51 8.36
CA VAL A 86 -5.32 10.74 8.56
C VAL A 86 -5.65 12.17 8.14
N PRO A 87 -6.36 12.39 7.02
CA PRO A 87 -6.78 13.70 6.59
C PRO A 87 -7.75 14.33 7.58
N VAL A 88 -7.70 15.66 7.58
CA VAL A 88 -8.68 16.51 8.25
C VAL A 88 -9.49 17.19 7.16
N PHE A 89 -10.80 16.89 7.12
CA PHE A 89 -11.74 17.44 6.15
C PHE A 89 -12.44 18.66 6.74
N ASP A 90 -12.41 19.79 6.05
CA ASP A 90 -13.26 20.94 6.37
C ASP A 90 -14.68 20.69 5.83
N LEU A 91 -15.63 20.43 6.72
CA LEU A 91 -17.02 20.11 6.39
C LEU A 91 -17.93 21.32 6.64
N ASN A 92 -18.57 21.79 5.58
CA ASN A 92 -19.60 22.80 5.64
C ASN A 92 -20.95 22.15 5.94
N LEU A 93 -21.50 22.46 7.12
CA LEU A 93 -22.78 22.03 7.63
C LEU A 93 -23.88 23.01 7.21
N ARG A 94 -25.01 22.48 6.77
CA ARG A 94 -26.23 23.25 6.53
C ARG A 94 -27.45 22.48 6.99
N LYS A 95 -28.48 23.20 7.43
CA LYS A 95 -29.77 22.61 7.73
C LYS A 95 -30.61 22.52 6.46
N ASP A 96 -31.18 21.35 6.22
CA ASP A 96 -32.19 21.10 5.20
C ASP A 96 -33.36 20.33 5.84
N ASN A 97 -34.48 21.03 6.06
CA ASN A 97 -35.60 20.53 6.87
C ASN A 97 -35.18 20.06 8.28
N ASN A 98 -35.36 18.77 8.59
CA ASN A 98 -35.01 18.14 9.86
C ASN A 98 -33.64 17.42 9.82
N GLU A 99 -32.90 17.58 8.73
CA GLU A 99 -31.60 16.95 8.52
C GLU A 99 -30.49 18.01 8.49
N ILE A 100 -29.30 17.63 8.97
CA ILE A 100 -28.09 18.43 8.80
C ILE A 100 -27.25 17.77 7.72
N LEU A 101 -27.06 18.47 6.60
CA LEU A 101 -26.22 18.03 5.51
C LEU A 101 -24.81 18.58 5.70
N MET A 102 -23.82 17.78 5.31
CA MET A 102 -22.41 18.17 5.32
C MET A 102 -21.80 18.00 3.94
N ALA A 103 -20.92 18.93 3.56
CA ALA A 103 -20.13 18.87 2.34
C ALA A 103 -18.75 19.49 2.53
N GLY A 104 -17.72 18.82 2.04
CA GLY A 104 -16.33 19.29 2.06
C GLY A 104 -15.55 18.67 0.92
N GLU A 105 -14.40 19.27 0.62
CA GLU A 105 -13.45 18.74 -0.35
C GLU A 105 -12.06 18.69 0.28
N TYR A 106 -11.29 17.68 -0.08
CA TYR A 106 -9.88 17.56 0.24
C TYR A 106 -9.14 17.03 -0.99
N SER A 107 -7.86 17.32 -1.15
CA SER A 107 -7.06 16.75 -2.22
C SER A 107 -5.65 16.47 -1.72
N ASP A 108 -5.12 15.32 -2.09
CA ASP A 108 -3.70 14.99 -1.94
C ASP A 108 -3.02 14.96 -3.32
N SER A 109 -1.84 14.33 -3.38
CA SER A 109 -1.04 14.13 -4.58
C SER A 109 -1.72 13.27 -5.66
N HIS A 110 -2.71 12.44 -5.29
CA HIS A 110 -3.26 11.42 -6.18
C HIS A 110 -4.78 11.48 -6.34
N TYR A 111 -5.53 12.00 -5.37
CA TYR A 111 -6.98 11.99 -5.38
C TYR A 111 -7.56 13.31 -4.90
N LYS A 112 -8.67 13.69 -5.55
CA LYS A 112 -9.64 14.62 -5.00
C LYS A 112 -10.70 13.82 -4.26
N TYR A 113 -10.92 14.19 -3.01
CA TYR A 113 -11.90 13.59 -2.11
C TYR A 113 -13.08 14.52 -1.94
N ASN A 114 -14.24 14.10 -2.42
CA ASN A 114 -15.50 14.81 -2.18
C ASN A 114 -16.20 14.14 -0.99
N VAL A 115 -16.25 14.85 0.14
CA VAL A 115 -16.90 14.37 1.35
C VAL A 115 -18.29 14.97 1.44
N THR A 116 -19.29 14.12 1.54
CA THR A 116 -20.69 14.51 1.70
C THR A 116 -21.32 13.69 2.80
N GLY A 117 -22.48 14.11 3.30
CA GLY A 117 -23.18 13.30 4.27
C GLY A 117 -24.33 14.00 4.95
N GLU A 118 -24.83 13.32 5.98
CA GLU A 118 -25.97 13.76 6.77
C GLU A 118 -25.80 13.35 8.23
N ILE A 119 -26.35 14.17 9.13
CA ILE A 119 -26.43 13.90 10.57
C ILE A 119 -27.90 13.76 10.93
N LYS A 120 -28.25 12.64 11.56
CA LYS A 120 -29.61 12.32 12.00
C LYS A 120 -29.64 12.00 13.47
N LEU A 121 -30.81 12.06 14.09
CA LEU A 121 -31.02 11.51 15.43
C LEU A 121 -31.40 10.05 15.33
N ASN A 122 -30.75 9.21 16.14
CA ASN A 122 -31.21 7.85 16.33
C ASN A 122 -32.38 7.77 17.31
N GLY A 123 -32.97 6.58 17.46
CA GLY A 123 -34.07 6.34 18.40
C GLY A 123 -33.73 6.54 19.89
N ARG A 124 -32.49 6.92 20.23
CA ARG A 124 -32.05 7.31 21.58
C ARG A 124 -31.77 8.81 21.71
N GLY A 125 -32.01 9.59 20.65
CA GLY A 125 -31.72 11.02 20.61
C GLY A 125 -30.24 11.36 20.50
N GLU A 126 -29.38 10.42 20.09
CA GLU A 126 -27.96 10.67 19.81
C GLU A 126 -27.76 11.00 18.33
N ASN A 127 -26.77 11.84 18.01
CA ASN A 127 -26.39 12.14 16.63
C ASN A 127 -25.71 10.93 15.97
N GLU A 128 -26.26 10.46 14.85
CA GLU A 128 -25.64 9.53 13.91
C GLU A 128 -25.10 10.26 12.69
N TRP A 129 -23.89 9.90 12.29
CA TRP A 129 -23.13 10.55 11.23
C TRP A 129 -22.98 9.61 10.05
N PHE A 130 -23.57 9.96 8.92
CA PHE A 130 -23.47 9.19 7.68
C PHE A 130 -22.56 9.92 6.69
N ILE A 131 -21.32 9.49 6.61
CA ILE A 131 -20.24 10.15 5.87
C ILE A 131 -19.96 9.36 4.59
N ARG A 132 -19.97 10.05 3.46
CA ARG A 132 -19.78 9.48 2.13
C ARG A 132 -18.60 10.19 1.47
N VAL A 133 -17.57 9.43 1.15
CA VAL A 133 -16.36 9.91 0.48
C VAL A 133 -16.34 9.33 -0.92
N ASN A 134 -16.33 10.20 -1.92
CA ASN A 134 -16.08 9.79 -3.31
C ASN A 134 -14.69 10.27 -3.71
N ARG A 135 -13.87 9.32 -4.18
CA ARG A 135 -12.53 9.60 -4.68
C ARG A 135 -12.58 9.83 -6.18
N GLN A 136 -11.89 10.86 -6.63
CA GLN A 136 -11.63 11.12 -8.04
C GLN A 136 -10.12 11.14 -8.23
N LEU A 137 -9.61 10.25 -9.08
CA LEU A 137 -8.20 10.22 -9.43
C LEU A 137 -7.78 11.58 -10.03
N ILE A 138 -6.72 12.16 -9.49
CA ILE A 138 -6.03 13.33 -10.06
C ILE A 138 -5.00 12.76 -11.02
N PRO A 139 -5.09 13.06 -12.34
CA PRO A 139 -4.10 12.56 -13.27
C PRO A 139 -2.71 13.13 -12.94
N ALA A 140 -1.83 12.30 -12.38
CA ALA A 140 -0.40 12.53 -12.32
C ALA A 140 0.29 12.31 -13.68
N ASP A 141 1.11 13.26 -14.08
CA ASP A 141 2.05 13.15 -15.21
C ASP A 141 3.32 12.43 -14.74
N THR A 142 3.18 11.16 -14.33
CA THR A 142 4.37 10.38 -13.95
C THR A 142 5.11 9.95 -15.22
N PRO A 143 6.46 9.94 -15.23
CA PRO A 143 7.23 9.59 -16.42
C PRO A 143 7.01 8.16 -16.93
N ILE A 144 6.37 7.29 -16.15
CA ILE A 144 6.22 5.87 -16.46
C ILE A 144 4.78 5.44 -16.77
N THR A 145 3.77 6.24 -16.41
CA THR A 145 2.36 5.92 -16.73
C THR A 145 2.15 5.80 -18.24
N GLY A 146 1.44 4.75 -18.66
CA GLY A 146 1.17 4.41 -20.05
C GLY A 146 2.34 3.78 -20.80
N LYS A 147 3.50 3.59 -20.16
CA LYS A 147 4.68 2.99 -20.79
C LYS A 147 4.80 1.50 -20.48
N THR A 148 5.43 0.80 -21.42
CA THR A 148 5.76 -0.61 -21.31
C THR A 148 7.27 -0.77 -21.22
N TYR A 149 7.71 -1.68 -20.36
CA TYR A 149 9.11 -2.06 -20.26
C TYR A 149 9.26 -3.58 -20.15
N GLU A 150 10.36 -4.11 -20.67
CA GLU A 150 10.75 -5.51 -20.63
C GLU A 150 12.06 -5.66 -19.84
N ILE A 151 12.21 -6.79 -19.14
CA ILE A 151 13.46 -7.21 -18.55
C ILE A 151 13.73 -8.65 -18.99
N GLU A 152 14.98 -8.94 -19.36
CA GLU A 152 15.45 -10.31 -19.46
C GLU A 152 16.03 -10.75 -18.12
N PHE A 153 15.77 -11.98 -17.71
CA PHE A 153 16.33 -12.50 -16.47
C PHE A 153 17.80 -12.86 -16.68
N ASN A 154 18.70 -11.92 -16.90
CA ASN A 154 20.12 -12.19 -17.11
C ASN A 154 20.97 -11.29 -16.20
N SER A 155 22.28 -11.53 -16.16
CA SER A 155 23.20 -10.77 -15.29
C SER A 155 23.53 -9.37 -15.82
N ASP A 156 23.12 -9.03 -17.05
CA ASP A 156 23.25 -7.68 -17.60
C ASP A 156 22.11 -6.78 -17.08
N ASP A 157 20.91 -7.35 -16.94
CA ASP A 157 19.72 -6.64 -16.48
C ASP A 157 19.52 -6.73 -14.95
N ILE A 158 19.97 -7.82 -14.32
CA ILE A 158 19.81 -8.07 -12.88
C ILE A 158 21.17 -8.28 -12.24
N TYR A 159 21.64 -7.28 -11.49
CA TYR A 159 22.97 -7.31 -10.89
C TYR A 159 23.05 -6.53 -9.58
N PRO A 160 24.01 -6.85 -8.69
CA PRO A 160 24.22 -6.07 -7.48
C PRO A 160 25.10 -4.86 -7.77
N ASN A 161 24.67 -3.67 -7.34
CA ASN A 161 25.56 -2.52 -7.20
C ASN A 161 26.23 -2.58 -5.82
N ILE A 162 27.54 -2.83 -5.75
CA ILE A 162 28.25 -3.11 -4.50
C ILE A 162 29.11 -1.92 -4.09
N THR A 163 28.93 -1.44 -2.85
CA THR A 163 29.77 -0.45 -2.18
C THR A 163 30.39 -1.07 -0.91
N LEU A 164 31.70 -1.31 -0.95
CA LEU A 164 32.45 -1.85 0.19
C LEU A 164 33.00 -0.70 1.03
N VAL A 165 32.64 -0.67 2.33
CA VAL A 165 33.07 0.42 3.23
C VAL A 165 34.39 0.10 3.92
N ASN A 166 34.70 -1.18 4.15
CA ASN A 166 36.01 -1.74 4.51
C ASN A 166 35.87 -3.27 4.55
N GLY A 167 36.67 -4.03 3.79
CA GLY A 167 36.57 -5.50 3.77
C GLY A 167 37.92 -6.19 3.58
N THR A 168 38.17 -7.25 4.34
CA THR A 168 39.39 -8.06 4.35
C THR A 168 39.23 -9.45 3.71
N GLU A 169 38.13 -9.70 3.01
CA GLU A 169 37.86 -10.89 2.18
C GLU A 169 37.16 -10.44 0.88
N ASP A 170 37.15 -11.28 -0.16
CA ASP A 170 36.52 -10.98 -1.48
C ASP A 170 34.98 -11.00 -1.41
N LEU A 171 34.41 -10.18 -0.53
CA LEU A 171 32.95 -10.03 -0.34
C LEU A 171 32.28 -9.50 -1.61
N GLY A 172 32.98 -8.69 -2.40
CA GLY A 172 32.48 -8.20 -3.69
C GLY A 172 32.29 -9.34 -4.70
N GLY A 173 33.28 -10.22 -4.84
CA GLY A 173 33.19 -11.42 -5.66
C GLY A 173 32.06 -12.34 -5.18
N MET A 174 32.02 -12.63 -3.87
CA MET A 174 30.98 -13.49 -3.29
C MET A 174 29.56 -12.97 -3.53
N CYS A 175 29.34 -11.65 -3.42
CA CYS A 175 28.04 -11.06 -3.71
C CYS A 175 27.70 -11.17 -5.20
N THR A 176 28.66 -10.90 -6.08
CA THR A 176 28.44 -11.00 -7.53
C THR A 176 28.06 -12.43 -7.92
N ASP A 177 28.78 -13.43 -7.39
CA ASP A 177 28.50 -14.85 -7.62
C ASP A 177 27.13 -15.25 -7.08
N PHE A 178 26.74 -14.76 -5.90
CA PHE A 178 25.41 -15.01 -5.33
C PHE A 178 24.29 -14.49 -6.24
N PHE A 179 24.37 -13.24 -6.71
CA PHE A 179 23.35 -12.67 -7.58
C PHE A 179 23.30 -13.36 -8.95
N SER A 180 24.45 -13.73 -9.52
CA SER A 180 24.50 -14.52 -10.75
C SER A 180 23.80 -15.87 -10.57
N GLY A 181 24.08 -16.59 -9.47
CA GLY A 181 23.41 -17.85 -9.17
C GLY A 181 21.90 -17.69 -8.93
N MET A 182 21.48 -16.59 -8.30
CA MET A 182 20.05 -16.28 -8.11
C MET A 182 19.32 -16.07 -9.43
N VAL A 183 19.96 -15.44 -10.43
CA VAL A 183 19.39 -15.25 -11.78
C VAL A 183 19.24 -16.60 -12.51
N ASP A 184 20.23 -17.48 -12.40
CA ASP A 184 20.15 -18.82 -12.99
C ASP A 184 19.01 -19.63 -12.38
N VAL A 185 18.87 -19.59 -11.06
CA VAL A 185 17.76 -20.24 -10.34
C VAL A 185 16.41 -19.65 -10.71
N LEU A 186 16.31 -18.31 -10.87
CA LEU A 186 15.08 -17.65 -11.30
C LEU A 186 14.60 -18.22 -12.64
N LYS A 187 15.49 -18.37 -13.63
CA LYS A 187 15.13 -18.99 -14.92
C LYS A 187 14.66 -20.43 -14.77
N GLU A 188 15.44 -21.23 -14.04
CA GLU A 188 15.23 -22.67 -13.96
C GLU A 188 13.97 -23.04 -13.18
N ASN A 189 13.63 -22.29 -12.13
CA ASN A 189 12.46 -22.57 -11.29
C ASN A 189 11.17 -21.96 -11.81
N SER A 190 11.24 -20.77 -12.41
CA SER A 190 10.04 -20.08 -12.88
C SER A 190 9.54 -20.63 -14.23
N GLY A 191 10.42 -21.22 -15.03
CA GLY A 191 10.10 -21.54 -16.43
C GLY A 191 10.03 -20.28 -17.32
N TYR A 192 10.44 -19.13 -16.80
CA TYR A 192 10.41 -17.84 -17.50
C TYR A 192 11.81 -17.28 -17.72
N SER A 193 11.98 -16.57 -18.84
CA SER A 193 13.25 -16.00 -19.30
C SER A 193 13.30 -14.47 -19.15
N GLY A 194 12.16 -13.86 -18.81
CA GLY A 194 12.02 -12.42 -18.65
C GLY A 194 10.62 -12.05 -18.20
N ALA A 195 10.40 -10.75 -18.03
CA ALA A 195 9.10 -10.18 -17.68
C ALA A 195 8.85 -8.88 -18.46
N LYS A 196 7.58 -8.53 -18.60
CA LYS A 196 7.13 -7.26 -19.19
C LYS A 196 6.15 -6.61 -18.25
N ILE A 197 6.33 -5.32 -18.00
CA ILE A 197 5.47 -4.49 -17.16
C ILE A 197 4.88 -3.39 -18.03
N HIS A 198 3.56 -3.24 -17.99
CA HIS A 198 2.87 -2.10 -18.59
C HIS A 198 2.16 -1.30 -17.50
N PHE A 199 2.57 -0.05 -17.28
CA PHE A 199 1.94 0.82 -16.29
C PHE A 199 0.63 1.37 -16.85
N THR A 200 -0.47 0.63 -16.69
CA THR A 200 -1.78 0.89 -17.29
C THR A 200 -2.35 2.25 -16.92
N ASP A 201 -2.29 2.60 -15.63
CA ASP A 201 -2.67 3.91 -15.12
C ASP A 201 -1.69 4.34 -14.01
N GLN A 202 -2.08 5.29 -13.16
CA GLN A 202 -1.22 5.81 -12.07
C GLN A 202 -1.05 4.87 -10.88
N TRP A 203 -1.86 3.81 -10.84
CA TRP A 203 -2.00 2.95 -9.67
C TRP A 203 -1.82 1.49 -10.00
N THR A 204 -2.02 1.12 -11.26
CA THR A 204 -2.05 -0.25 -11.71
C THR A 204 -1.02 -0.49 -12.80
N TYR A 205 -0.53 -1.71 -12.83
CA TYR A 205 0.23 -2.21 -13.96
C TYR A 205 -0.27 -3.59 -14.33
N ASP A 206 -0.04 -3.98 -15.57
CA ASP A 206 -0.16 -5.35 -16.00
C ASP A 206 1.25 -5.98 -16.04
N LEU A 207 1.33 -7.26 -15.69
CA LEU A 207 2.57 -8.03 -15.68
C LEU A 207 2.43 -9.24 -16.61
N TRP A 208 3.46 -9.50 -17.41
CA TRP A 208 3.57 -10.71 -18.20
C TRP A 208 4.94 -11.34 -17.97
N PHE A 209 4.98 -12.66 -18.07
CA PHE A 209 6.21 -13.43 -18.03
C PHE A 209 6.49 -14.07 -19.39
N LYS A 210 7.75 -14.04 -19.80
CA LYS A 210 8.21 -14.60 -21.07
C LYS A 210 8.55 -16.08 -20.88
N ASN A 211 7.75 -16.99 -21.41
CA ASN A 211 7.98 -18.43 -21.31
C ASN A 211 9.35 -18.80 -21.92
N SER A 212 10.19 -19.51 -21.17
CA SER A 212 11.55 -19.87 -21.59
C SER A 212 11.58 -20.87 -22.74
N GLU A 213 10.54 -21.71 -22.89
CA GLU A 213 10.48 -22.73 -23.94
C GLU A 213 9.89 -22.17 -25.24
N THR A 214 8.83 -21.38 -25.15
CA THR A 214 8.09 -20.89 -26.33
C THR A 214 8.50 -19.48 -26.77
N GLY A 215 9.04 -18.68 -25.84
CA GLY A 215 9.32 -17.26 -26.06
C GLY A 215 8.07 -16.36 -26.03
N GLU A 216 6.87 -16.94 -25.78
CA GLU A 216 5.62 -16.19 -25.72
C GLU A 216 5.39 -15.54 -24.34
N TYR A 217 4.62 -14.45 -24.31
CA TYR A 217 4.24 -13.78 -23.07
C TYR A 217 2.93 -14.32 -22.49
N GLU A 218 2.99 -14.73 -21.24
CA GLU A 218 1.85 -15.17 -20.44
C GLU A 218 1.48 -14.08 -19.45
N LYS A 219 0.21 -13.65 -19.44
CA LYS A 219 -0.26 -12.59 -18.53
C LYS A 219 -0.40 -13.15 -17.11
N ASP A 220 0.10 -12.42 -16.13
CA ASP A 220 -0.28 -12.65 -14.74
C ASP A 220 -1.65 -12.00 -14.48
N GLU A 221 -2.63 -12.83 -14.10
CA GLU A 221 -4.03 -12.41 -13.94
C GLU A 221 -4.32 -11.79 -12.56
N SER A 222 -3.31 -11.66 -11.68
CA SER A 222 -3.50 -11.02 -10.39
C SER A 222 -3.54 -9.49 -10.54
N SER A 223 -4.19 -8.83 -9.58
CA SER A 223 -4.28 -7.36 -9.58
C SER A 223 -3.01 -6.78 -9.01
N HIS A 224 -2.31 -5.98 -9.81
CA HIS A 224 -1.07 -5.36 -9.40
C HIS A 224 -1.22 -3.86 -9.20
N ARG A 225 -0.57 -3.35 -8.14
CA ARG A 225 -0.59 -1.93 -7.85
C ARG A 225 0.79 -1.38 -7.60
N TYR A 226 0.94 -0.09 -7.91
CA TYR A 226 2.16 0.64 -7.62
C TYR A 226 1.86 2.07 -7.15
N PHE A 227 2.84 2.65 -6.47
CA PHE A 227 2.92 4.06 -6.15
C PHE A 227 4.21 4.60 -6.76
N CYS A 228 4.17 5.76 -7.41
CA CYS A 228 5.35 6.40 -7.98
C CYS A 228 5.42 7.87 -7.56
N GLY A 229 6.55 8.30 -7.03
CA GLY A 229 6.73 9.67 -6.55
C GLY A 229 8.20 10.00 -6.32
N LEU A 230 8.59 11.24 -6.67
CA LEU A 230 9.99 11.70 -6.61
C LEU A 230 10.95 10.71 -7.32
N ASN A 231 11.82 10.05 -6.56
CA ASN A 231 12.77 9.04 -7.05
C ASN A 231 12.42 7.63 -6.55
N GLY A 232 11.20 7.43 -6.05
CA GLY A 232 10.73 6.19 -5.45
C GLY A 232 9.60 5.56 -6.27
N VAL A 233 9.62 4.24 -6.35
CA VAL A 233 8.49 3.43 -6.80
C VAL A 233 8.26 2.32 -5.80
N ALA A 234 7.00 2.10 -5.41
CA ALA A 234 6.62 1.03 -4.51
C ALA A 234 5.67 0.09 -5.23
N PHE A 235 6.01 -1.18 -5.29
CA PHE A 235 5.14 -2.25 -5.80
C PHE A 235 4.37 -2.84 -4.62
N VAL A 236 3.05 -2.95 -4.78
CA VAL A 236 2.14 -3.50 -3.79
C VAL A 236 1.67 -4.85 -4.30
N ASP A 237 2.20 -5.89 -3.67
CA ASP A 237 1.90 -7.26 -4.05
C ASP A 237 0.84 -7.83 -3.11
N GLU A 238 -0.19 -8.47 -3.68
CA GLU A 238 -1.12 -9.25 -2.89
C GLU A 238 -0.41 -10.44 -2.24
N PRO A 239 -0.84 -10.89 -1.05
CA PRO A 239 -0.23 -12.04 -0.37
C PRO A 239 -0.12 -13.30 -1.24
N ALA A 240 -1.11 -13.55 -2.11
CA ALA A 240 -1.10 -14.68 -3.04
C ALA A 240 0.01 -14.56 -4.10
N PHE A 241 0.23 -13.36 -4.65
CA PHE A 241 1.31 -13.10 -5.59
C PHE A 241 2.68 -13.22 -4.91
N LYS A 242 2.80 -12.80 -3.65
CA LYS A 242 4.03 -13.05 -2.85
C LYS A 242 4.33 -14.52 -2.64
N GLU A 243 3.32 -15.36 -2.40
CA GLU A 243 3.51 -16.81 -2.31
C GLU A 243 4.02 -17.38 -3.65
N ALA A 244 3.49 -16.91 -4.78
CA ALA A 244 3.99 -17.29 -6.10
C ALA A 244 5.45 -16.83 -6.32
N GLN A 245 5.79 -15.58 -5.98
CA GLN A 245 7.17 -15.07 -6.04
C GLN A 245 8.15 -15.96 -5.27
N SER A 246 7.77 -16.41 -4.06
CA SER A 246 8.65 -17.26 -3.24
C SER A 246 9.03 -18.58 -3.93
N LYS A 247 8.19 -19.09 -4.85
CA LYS A 247 8.50 -20.28 -5.64
C LYS A 247 9.52 -20.00 -6.73
N PHE A 248 9.51 -18.80 -7.32
CA PHE A 248 10.48 -18.39 -8.35
C PHE A 248 11.89 -18.27 -7.77
N PHE A 249 12.01 -17.70 -6.57
CA PHE A 249 13.29 -17.46 -5.90
C PHE A 249 13.73 -18.60 -4.97
N ASN A 250 13.21 -19.82 -5.16
CA ASN A 250 13.60 -20.97 -4.34
C ASN A 250 15.09 -21.32 -4.55
N LEU A 251 15.96 -20.96 -3.60
CA LEU A 251 17.41 -21.15 -3.73
C LEU A 251 17.92 -22.55 -3.38
N GLU A 252 17.06 -23.57 -3.27
CA GLU A 252 17.51 -24.97 -3.10
C GLU A 252 18.59 -25.37 -4.11
N LYS A 253 18.46 -24.90 -5.35
CA LYS A 253 19.40 -25.16 -6.46
C LYS A 253 20.73 -24.40 -6.36
N MET A 254 20.85 -23.47 -5.42
CA MET A 254 22.13 -22.83 -5.07
C MET A 254 22.85 -23.55 -3.92
N ASP A 255 22.43 -24.78 -3.58
CA ASP A 255 22.91 -25.51 -2.39
C ASP A 255 22.66 -24.77 -1.07
N ILE A 256 21.54 -24.04 -0.98
CA ILE A 256 21.07 -23.34 0.23
C ILE A 256 19.72 -23.95 0.65
N ALA A 257 19.62 -24.48 1.87
CA ALA A 257 18.45 -25.22 2.34
C ALA A 257 17.10 -24.46 2.21
N ALA A 258 16.09 -25.11 1.61
CA ALA A 258 14.74 -24.58 1.33
C ALA A 258 13.96 -24.10 2.57
N GLU A 259 14.09 -24.83 3.68
CA GLU A 259 13.37 -24.53 4.92
C GLU A 259 13.78 -23.16 5.50
N ALA A 260 14.92 -22.64 5.06
CA ALA A 260 15.44 -21.32 5.38
C ALA A 260 15.04 -20.22 4.37
N LEU A 261 14.15 -20.45 3.39
CA LEU A 261 14.03 -19.54 2.23
C LEU A 261 12.59 -19.27 1.74
N LYS A 262 11.63 -19.08 2.64
CA LYS A 262 10.41 -18.34 2.27
C LYS A 262 10.76 -16.85 2.19
N SER A 263 11.24 -16.41 1.03
CA SER A 263 11.71 -15.04 0.82
C SER A 263 10.56 -14.05 0.98
N ASN A 264 10.76 -13.04 1.85
CA ASN A 264 9.90 -11.88 1.89
C ASN A 264 10.68 -10.63 1.44
N PHE A 265 10.53 -10.28 0.16
CA PHE A 265 11.07 -9.04 -0.40
C PHE A 265 10.29 -7.79 0.04
N ALA A 266 9.20 -7.96 0.77
CA ALA A 266 8.45 -6.83 1.29
C ALA A 266 9.25 -6.12 2.37
N GLN A 267 9.36 -4.81 2.22
CA GLN A 267 10.01 -3.93 3.18
C GLN A 267 9.02 -3.38 4.18
N GLN A 268 7.73 -3.35 3.83
CA GLN A 268 6.67 -2.83 4.67
C GLN A 268 5.39 -3.66 4.52
N GLU A 269 4.61 -3.70 5.59
CA GLU A 269 3.24 -4.20 5.59
C GLU A 269 2.33 -3.03 5.97
N VAL A 270 1.52 -2.56 5.03
CA VAL A 270 0.74 -1.32 5.18
C VAL A 270 -0.63 -1.46 4.52
N SER A 271 -1.63 -0.74 5.05
CA SER A 271 -2.93 -0.64 4.38
C SER A 271 -2.77 0.39 3.27
N VAL A 272 -3.12 0.04 2.03
CA VAL A 272 -2.99 0.98 0.90
C VAL A 272 -4.34 1.41 0.29
N ASP A 273 -5.44 0.75 0.65
CA ASP A 273 -6.77 1.11 0.19
C ASP A 273 -7.68 1.56 1.32
N MET A 274 -8.12 2.82 1.26
CA MET A 274 -9.10 3.40 2.16
C MET A 274 -10.42 2.60 2.17
N SER A 275 -10.75 1.87 1.09
CA SER A 275 -11.96 1.04 1.02
C SER A 275 -11.90 -0.26 1.83
N ASP A 276 -10.71 -0.61 2.33
CA ASP A 276 -10.47 -1.74 3.22
C ASP A 276 -9.28 -1.45 4.15
N PRO A 277 -9.47 -0.65 5.22
CA PRO A 277 -8.40 -0.30 6.16
C PRO A 277 -7.80 -1.52 6.89
N SER A 278 -8.54 -2.63 6.93
CA SER A 278 -8.11 -3.86 7.61
C SER A 278 -7.17 -4.71 6.75
N LYS A 279 -7.26 -4.61 5.41
CA LYS A 279 -6.37 -5.30 4.48
C LYS A 279 -4.98 -4.68 4.56
N LYS A 280 -4.02 -5.48 5.01
CA LYS A 280 -2.60 -5.17 4.98
C LYS A 280 -1.96 -5.81 3.77
N GLU A 281 -1.09 -5.07 3.11
CA GLU A 281 -0.44 -5.50 1.88
C GLU A 281 1.07 -5.34 1.99
N LEU A 282 1.76 -6.21 1.27
CA LEU A 282 3.19 -6.35 1.30
C LEU A 282 3.80 -5.46 0.22
N VAL A 283 4.68 -4.55 0.63
CA VAL A 283 5.18 -3.49 -0.22
C VAL A 283 6.69 -3.59 -0.37
N THR A 284 7.15 -3.58 -1.61
CA THR A 284 8.58 -3.52 -1.95
C THR A 284 8.88 -2.17 -2.61
N VAL A 285 9.85 -1.44 -2.08
CA VAL A 285 10.18 -0.08 -2.51
C VAL A 285 11.54 -0.06 -3.21
N PHE A 286 11.57 0.54 -4.38
CA PHE A 286 12.77 0.77 -5.16
C PHE A 286 13.00 2.26 -5.30
N SER A 287 14.28 2.65 -5.30
CA SER A 287 14.65 3.89 -5.99
C SER A 287 14.56 3.64 -7.48
N HIS A 288 14.05 4.59 -8.25
CA HIS A 288 14.03 4.48 -9.70
C HIS A 288 14.71 5.67 -10.37
N ARG A 289 15.16 5.46 -11.61
CA ARG A 289 15.52 6.51 -12.54
C ARG A 289 15.20 6.06 -13.97
N ILE A 290 14.95 7.02 -14.84
CA ILE A 290 14.98 6.81 -16.29
C ILE A 290 16.34 7.30 -16.78
N ASN A 291 17.09 6.45 -17.47
CA ASN A 291 18.39 6.84 -18.03
C ASN A 291 18.24 7.52 -19.41
N ASP A 292 19.36 7.92 -20.02
CA ASP A 292 19.35 8.60 -21.32
C ASP A 292 18.83 7.72 -22.47
N ASP A 293 18.85 6.39 -22.30
CA ASP A 293 18.33 5.38 -23.23
C ASP A 293 16.84 5.06 -22.98
N ASN A 294 16.19 5.84 -22.10
CA ASN A 294 14.83 5.61 -21.59
C ASN A 294 14.64 4.30 -20.79
N GLU A 295 15.71 3.63 -20.39
CA GLU A 295 15.62 2.45 -19.53
C GLU A 295 15.10 2.83 -18.15
N PHE A 296 14.17 2.03 -17.64
CA PHE A 296 13.66 2.14 -16.29
C PHE A 296 14.51 1.30 -15.34
N VAL A 297 15.39 1.98 -14.62
CA VAL A 297 16.33 1.34 -13.70
C VAL A 297 15.75 1.37 -12.29
N LEU A 298 15.50 0.19 -11.74
CA LEU A 298 15.12 -0.02 -10.35
C LEU A 298 16.33 -0.38 -9.51
N SER A 299 16.42 0.20 -8.33
CA SER A 299 17.46 -0.08 -7.34
C SER A 299 16.77 -0.33 -6.00
N TYR A 300 16.90 -1.53 -5.46
CA TYR A 300 16.22 -1.91 -4.22
C TYR A 300 16.63 -0.99 -3.05
N ASN A 301 15.65 -0.43 -2.34
CA ASN A 301 15.90 0.63 -1.37
C ASN A 301 16.40 0.08 -0.01
N GLN A 302 17.71 -0.16 0.12
CA GLN A 302 18.28 -0.73 1.34
C GLN A 302 18.20 0.17 2.58
N TYR A 303 17.90 1.46 2.44
CA TYR A 303 17.72 2.37 3.60
C TYR A 303 16.49 2.02 4.44
N ILE A 304 15.48 1.39 3.84
CA ILE A 304 14.28 0.94 4.55
C ILE A 304 14.55 -0.40 5.22
N LEU A 305 15.08 -1.34 4.45
CA LEU A 305 15.34 -2.69 4.89
C LEU A 305 16.41 -3.33 4.00
N SER A 306 17.48 -3.89 4.58
CA SER A 306 18.51 -4.60 3.82
C SER A 306 17.92 -5.78 3.05
N PHE A 307 18.35 -6.02 1.81
CA PHE A 307 17.73 -7.02 0.92
C PHE A 307 17.67 -8.43 1.52
N LEU A 308 18.75 -8.87 2.18
CA LEU A 308 18.83 -10.19 2.81
C LEU A 308 18.36 -10.22 4.27
N SER A 309 17.91 -9.11 4.87
CA SER A 309 17.61 -9.12 6.31
C SER A 309 16.39 -9.95 6.68
N ASN A 310 15.44 -10.12 5.76
CA ASN A 310 14.23 -10.93 5.94
C ASN A 310 14.41 -12.41 5.61
N TRP A 311 15.58 -12.79 5.11
CA TRP A 311 15.84 -14.17 4.73
C TRP A 311 16.28 -14.93 5.99
N PRO A 312 15.72 -16.11 6.29
CA PRO A 312 16.26 -16.94 7.35
C PRO A 312 17.72 -17.33 7.04
N THR A 313 18.57 -17.32 8.06
CA THR A 313 19.91 -17.90 7.93
C THR A 313 19.77 -19.43 7.99
N PRO A 314 20.35 -20.20 7.04
CA PRO A 314 20.38 -21.65 7.15
C PRO A 314 21.05 -22.10 8.45
N ASP A 315 20.49 -23.11 9.11
CA ASP A 315 21.07 -23.73 10.31
C ASP A 315 20.77 -25.24 10.31
N PRO A 316 21.80 -26.13 10.26
CA PRO A 316 23.24 -25.83 10.25
C PRO A 316 23.79 -25.32 8.91
N LEU A 317 24.93 -24.63 8.94
CA LEU A 317 25.69 -24.20 7.75
C LEU A 317 26.57 -25.34 7.21
N THR A 318 26.03 -26.13 6.29
CA THR A 318 26.66 -27.37 5.79
C THR A 318 27.46 -27.17 4.49
N THR A 319 27.01 -26.32 3.58
CA THR A 319 27.63 -26.08 2.27
C THR A 319 28.50 -24.81 2.26
N LEU A 320 29.34 -24.65 1.22
CA LEU A 320 30.08 -23.39 1.02
C LEU A 320 29.13 -22.23 0.66
N ALA A 321 28.09 -22.52 -0.13
CA ALA A 321 27.08 -21.55 -0.50
C ALA A 321 26.32 -21.02 0.73
N GLU A 322 25.93 -21.90 1.66
CA GLU A 322 25.28 -21.52 2.92
C GLU A 322 26.19 -20.63 3.78
N LYS A 323 27.48 -20.95 3.87
CA LYS A 323 28.47 -20.15 4.62
C LYS A 323 28.67 -18.78 4.00
N ASN A 324 28.82 -18.71 2.67
CA ASN A 324 28.97 -17.45 1.94
C ASN A 324 27.70 -16.59 2.08
N PHE A 325 26.52 -17.20 1.93
CA PHE A 325 25.24 -16.51 2.14
C PHE A 325 25.10 -15.94 3.55
N ALA A 326 25.40 -16.74 4.58
CA ALA A 326 25.36 -16.29 5.97
C ALA A 326 26.34 -15.14 6.24
N LEU A 327 27.53 -15.17 5.64
CA LEU A 327 28.52 -14.09 5.73
C LEU A 327 28.01 -12.81 5.07
N ILE A 328 27.56 -12.87 3.81
CA ILE A 328 26.99 -11.72 3.08
C ILE A 328 25.83 -11.10 3.88
N GLN A 329 24.95 -11.95 4.41
CA GLN A 329 23.83 -11.51 5.22
C GLN A 329 24.29 -10.82 6.51
N SER A 330 25.25 -11.39 7.24
CA SER A 330 25.80 -10.81 8.46
C SER A 330 26.43 -9.44 8.20
N GLU A 331 27.27 -9.32 7.16
CA GLU A 331 27.96 -8.06 6.82
C GLU A 331 27.01 -6.98 6.27
N SER A 332 25.90 -7.39 5.65
CA SER A 332 24.84 -6.44 5.26
C SER A 332 24.12 -5.81 6.45
N LYS A 333 24.11 -6.49 7.62
CA LYS A 333 23.49 -5.99 8.87
C LYS A 333 24.41 -5.06 9.65
N THR A 334 25.73 -5.18 9.48
CA THR A 334 26.75 -4.35 10.17
C THR A 334 27.12 -3.08 9.40
N ALA A 335 26.52 -2.85 8.22
CA ALA A 335 26.85 -1.78 7.28
C ALA A 335 28.30 -1.78 6.74
N MET A 336 29.03 -2.90 6.90
CA MET A 336 30.36 -3.09 6.29
C MET A 336 30.27 -3.37 4.79
N LEU A 337 29.16 -3.97 4.38
CA LEU A 337 28.78 -4.24 3.00
C LEU A 337 27.44 -3.55 2.72
N VAL A 338 27.46 -2.53 1.85
CA VAL A 338 26.25 -1.93 1.28
C VAL A 338 26.18 -2.40 -0.16
N TYR A 339 25.10 -3.03 -0.57
CA TYR A 339 24.86 -3.25 -1.99
C TYR A 339 23.48 -2.73 -2.35
N SER A 340 23.10 -2.80 -3.61
CA SER A 340 21.75 -2.50 -4.03
C SER A 340 21.46 -3.38 -5.24
N PRO A 341 20.59 -4.39 -5.12
CA PRO A 341 20.07 -5.10 -6.29
C PRO A 341 19.52 -4.09 -7.29
N ILE A 342 20.02 -4.16 -8.51
CA ILE A 342 19.54 -3.37 -9.65
C ILE A 342 18.79 -4.30 -10.59
N ALA A 343 17.67 -3.79 -11.12
CA ALA A 343 16.95 -4.36 -12.24
C ALA A 343 16.81 -3.29 -13.33
N VAL A 344 17.29 -3.55 -14.54
CA VAL A 344 17.19 -2.66 -15.70
C VAL A 344 16.05 -3.15 -16.58
N PHE A 345 15.07 -2.29 -16.80
CA PHE A 345 13.97 -2.56 -17.70
C PHE A 345 14.11 -1.71 -18.97
N HIS A 346 14.13 -2.38 -20.11
CA HIS A 346 14.25 -1.80 -21.44
C HIS A 346 12.88 -1.33 -21.94
N PRO A 347 12.78 -0.18 -22.62
CA PRO A 347 11.52 0.23 -23.25
C PRO A 347 11.01 -0.86 -24.20
N ALA A 348 9.73 -1.18 -24.09
CA ALA A 348 9.04 -2.09 -25.00
C ALA A 348 7.90 -1.33 -25.70
N ASP A 349 7.67 -1.64 -26.97
CA ASP A 349 6.59 -1.04 -27.78
C ASP A 349 5.20 -1.59 -27.42
#